data_AF-A0A7K0DQH2-F1
#
_entry.id   AF-A0A7K0DQH2-F1
#
_cell.length_a   1.000
_cell.length_b   1.000
_cell.length_c   1.000
_cell.angle_alpha   90.00
_cell.angle_beta   90.00
_cell.angle_gamma   90.00
#
_symmetry.space_group_name_H-M   'P 1'
#
loop_
_entity.id
_entity.type
_entity.pdbx_description
1 polymer ?
#
loop_
_entity_poly.entity_id
_entity_poly.type
_entity_poly.pdbx_seq_one_letter_code
_entity_poly.pdbx_strand_id
1 'polypeptide(L)'
;MRDRISDRLLRIAIERVSAPGGLRFTERQLYYQVCRAALPVHRLPHRIARTFPVPLSYPVFRRALERHGAVPGLLTPQPPRTGPAGRHTPETDLFDYGLPRLLVCQSDAVAQMLRANAVPIESACPVVSAAELPLDPRVTAMLARVERSAVYVLHDASAEGHDFPSRVAALTDIPDGVRLVPLGLRANQAARLHVFHHRGEARPVASELDPWERAWLARGRYAEVEAVRPASLLRTVHRLVRDVRRPPRTVVGEWRRARTTGFLTWPAA
;
A
#
# COMPACT_ATOMS: atom_id res chain seq x y z
N MET A 1 21.40 -23.04 16.65
CA MET A 1 21.91 -21.64 16.56
C MET A 1 21.06 -20.77 15.62
N ARG A 2 20.75 -21.25 14.40
CA ARG A 2 19.93 -20.53 13.41
C ARG A 2 18.54 -20.11 13.94
N ASP A 3 17.85 -21.00 14.67
CA ASP A 3 16.54 -20.69 15.26
C ASP A 3 16.59 -19.59 16.32
N ARG A 4 17.57 -19.61 17.22
CA ARG A 4 17.74 -18.56 18.25
C ARG A 4 17.99 -17.17 17.64
N ILE A 5 18.67 -17.10 16.49
CA ILE A 5 18.89 -15.85 15.76
C ILE A 5 17.56 -15.36 15.16
N SER A 6 16.78 -16.25 14.55
CA SER A 6 15.45 -15.92 14.02
C SER A 6 14.50 -15.41 15.11
N ASP A 7 14.50 -16.03 16.29
CA ASP A 7 13.62 -15.64 17.39
C ASP A 7 13.99 -14.25 17.96
N ARG A 8 15.30 -13.96 18.05
CA ARG A 8 15.77 -12.62 18.47
C ARG A 8 15.39 -11.54 17.46
N LEU A 9 15.56 -11.82 16.16
CA LEU A 9 15.18 -10.88 15.09
C LEU A 9 13.67 -10.63 15.08
N LEU A 10 12.87 -11.68 15.32
CA LEU A 10 11.42 -11.59 15.41
C LEU A 10 10.98 -10.66 16.55
N ARG A 11 11.55 -10.79 17.75
CA ARG A 11 11.22 -9.92 18.88
C ARG A 11 11.49 -8.43 18.58
N ILE A 12 12.67 -8.14 18.04
CA ILE A 12 13.04 -6.78 17.60
C ILE A 12 12.07 -6.28 16.52
N ALA A 13 11.61 -7.16 15.63
CA ALA A 13 10.68 -6.79 14.58
C ALA A 13 9.29 -6.47 15.13
N ILE A 14 8.78 -7.22 16.11
CA ILE A 14 7.47 -7.01 16.76
C ILE A 14 7.41 -5.62 17.42
N GLU A 15 8.42 -5.27 18.20
CA GLU A 15 8.51 -3.94 18.85
C GLU A 15 8.51 -2.81 17.82
N ARG A 16 9.24 -2.99 16.72
CA ARG A 16 9.41 -1.93 15.71
C ARG A 16 8.24 -1.82 14.73
N VAL A 17 7.55 -2.91 14.41
CA VAL A 17 6.45 -2.91 13.43
C VAL A 17 5.18 -2.29 14.04
N SER A 18 4.99 -2.45 15.36
CA SER A 18 3.88 -1.88 16.14
C SER A 18 4.09 -0.41 16.51
N ALA A 19 5.29 0.13 16.29
CA ALA A 19 5.60 1.52 16.63
C ALA A 19 5.13 2.51 15.54
N PRO A 20 4.65 3.70 15.92
CA PRO A 20 4.36 4.16 17.29
C PRO A 20 2.97 3.70 17.77
N GLY A 21 2.79 3.51 19.07
CA GLY A 21 1.45 3.44 19.68
C GLY A 21 0.67 2.14 19.50
N GLY A 22 1.33 1.01 19.21
CA GLY A 22 0.66 -0.29 19.15
C GLY A 22 -0.17 -0.49 17.88
N LEU A 23 0.35 -0.04 16.74
CA LEU A 23 -0.30 -0.18 15.43
C LEU A 23 -0.69 -1.63 15.16
N ARG A 24 -1.80 -1.81 14.44
CA ARG A 24 -2.17 -3.09 13.86
C ARG A 24 -1.40 -3.31 12.55
N PHE A 25 -0.90 -4.50 12.30
CA PHE A 25 -0.07 -4.79 11.13
C PHE A 25 -0.31 -6.20 10.58
N THR A 26 0.07 -6.42 9.32
CA THR A 26 -0.06 -7.72 8.66
C THR A 26 1.12 -8.64 8.94
N GLU A 27 0.93 -9.95 8.75
CA GLU A 27 2.02 -10.94 8.84
C GLU A 27 3.16 -10.59 7.86
N ARG A 28 2.82 -10.15 6.64
CA ARG A 28 3.79 -9.72 5.62
C ARG A 28 4.59 -8.49 6.06
N GLN A 29 3.95 -7.51 6.70
CA GLN A 29 4.67 -6.35 7.25
C GLN A 29 5.64 -6.75 8.36
N LEU A 30 5.25 -7.69 9.23
CA LEU A 30 6.13 -8.25 10.25
C LEU A 30 7.31 -9.00 9.62
N TYR A 31 7.05 -9.84 8.61
CA TYR A 31 8.09 -10.52 7.83
C TYR A 31 9.12 -9.55 7.26
N TYR A 32 8.69 -8.48 6.58
CA TYR A 32 9.62 -7.48 6.05
C TYR A 32 10.35 -6.72 7.15
N GLN A 33 9.73 -6.55 8.33
CA GLN A 33 10.42 -5.95 9.46
C GLN A 33 11.51 -6.88 10.03
N VAL A 34 11.31 -8.20 10.02
CA VAL A 34 12.37 -9.19 10.33
C VAL A 34 13.50 -9.10 9.30
N CYS A 35 13.17 -9.00 8.01
CA CYS A 35 14.17 -8.79 6.96
C CYS A 35 14.99 -7.50 7.19
N ARG A 36 14.36 -6.41 7.63
CA ARG A 36 15.06 -5.14 7.97
C ARG A 36 15.93 -5.26 9.22
N ALA A 37 15.58 -6.14 10.15
CA ALA A 37 16.41 -6.44 11.32
C ALA A 37 17.61 -7.30 10.95
N ALA A 38 17.44 -8.26 10.04
CA ALA A 38 18.51 -9.12 9.52
C ALA A 38 19.50 -8.35 8.62
N LEU A 39 18.99 -7.46 7.77
CA LEU A 39 19.77 -6.66 6.84
C LEU A 39 19.29 -5.20 6.89
N PRO A 40 19.95 -4.32 7.67
CA PRO A 40 19.49 -2.96 7.94
C PRO A 40 19.79 -1.97 6.80
N VAL A 41 19.48 -2.36 5.55
CA VAL A 41 19.71 -1.55 4.33
C VAL A 41 18.98 -0.21 4.35
N HIS A 42 17.89 -0.10 5.10
CA HIS A 42 17.17 1.17 5.31
C HIS A 42 18.00 2.25 6.03
N ARG A 43 19.19 1.91 6.56
CA ARG A 43 20.15 2.87 7.13
C ARG A 43 21.12 3.42 6.09
N LEU A 44 21.12 2.87 4.88
CA LEU A 44 21.98 3.37 3.81
C LEU A 44 21.51 4.78 3.37
N PRO A 45 22.41 5.61 2.84
CA PRO A 45 22.04 6.93 2.33
C PRO A 45 20.98 6.84 1.22
N HIS A 46 19.90 7.62 1.34
CA HIS A 46 18.80 7.65 0.35
C HIS A 46 19.22 8.06 -1.06
N ARG A 47 20.39 8.72 -1.21
CA ARG A 47 20.99 9.01 -2.53
C ARG A 47 21.30 7.75 -3.34
N ILE A 48 21.44 6.60 -2.68
CA ILE A 48 21.64 5.31 -3.32
C ILE A 48 20.26 4.67 -3.53
N ALA A 49 19.61 4.95 -4.66
CA ALA A 49 18.33 4.35 -4.99
C ALA A 49 18.52 2.88 -5.40
N ARG A 50 18.23 1.94 -4.51
CA ARG A 50 18.39 0.50 -4.75
C ARG A 50 17.40 -0.34 -3.95
N THR A 51 16.83 -1.37 -4.57
CA THR A 51 16.10 -2.43 -3.86
C THR A 51 17.03 -3.59 -3.54
N PHE A 52 16.71 -4.34 -2.50
CA PHE A 52 17.50 -5.50 -2.04
C PHE A 52 16.65 -6.77 -2.13
N PRO A 53 17.21 -7.93 -2.50
CA PRO A 53 16.45 -9.17 -2.43
C PRO A 53 16.13 -9.49 -0.97
N VAL A 54 15.02 -10.17 -0.71
CA VAL A 54 14.70 -10.65 0.65
C VAL A 54 15.83 -11.53 1.19
N PRO A 55 16.40 -11.22 2.38
CA PRO A 55 17.52 -11.96 2.95
C PRO A 55 17.10 -13.23 3.69
N LEU A 56 15.81 -13.36 3.99
CA LEU A 56 15.23 -14.46 4.75
C LEU A 56 14.12 -15.10 3.91
N SER A 57 13.99 -16.42 3.92
CA SER A 57 12.86 -17.08 3.27
C SER A 57 11.61 -17.02 4.14
N TYR A 58 10.45 -16.88 3.49
CA TYR A 58 9.16 -16.82 4.17
C TYR A 58 8.86 -18.05 5.07
N PRO A 59 9.16 -19.30 4.66
CA PRO A 59 8.95 -20.46 5.53
C PRO A 59 9.76 -20.45 6.83
N VAL A 60 10.97 -19.88 6.81
CA VAL A 60 11.79 -19.77 8.03
C VAL A 60 11.18 -18.76 8.99
N PHE A 61 10.71 -17.62 8.47
CA PHE A 61 9.96 -16.64 9.25
C PHE A 61 8.69 -17.24 9.86
N ARG A 62 7.89 -17.94 9.06
CA ARG A 62 6.65 -18.61 9.49
C ARG A 62 6.88 -19.56 10.66
N ARG A 63 7.90 -20.43 10.58
CA ARG A 63 8.26 -21.34 11.68
C ARG A 63 8.66 -20.61 12.95
N ALA A 64 9.39 -19.51 12.82
CA ALA A 64 9.76 -18.69 13.99
C ALA A 64 8.52 -18.01 14.61
N LEU A 65 7.59 -17.53 13.79
CA LEU A 65 6.32 -16.95 14.23
C LEU A 65 5.43 -17.98 14.95
N GLU A 66 5.29 -19.18 14.38
CA GLU A 66 4.53 -20.29 14.97
C GLU A 66 5.07 -20.67 16.36
N ARG A 67 6.39 -20.73 16.53
CA ARG A 67 7.01 -20.99 17.84
C ARG A 67 6.86 -19.85 18.84
N HIS A 68 6.87 -18.61 18.36
CA HIS A 68 6.67 -17.43 19.22
C HIS A 68 5.23 -17.37 19.74
N GLY A 69 4.26 -17.84 18.95
CA GLY A 69 2.85 -17.80 19.31
C GLY A 69 2.24 -16.41 19.08
N ALA A 70 1.31 -16.02 19.95
CA ALA A 70 0.54 -14.79 19.80
C ALA A 70 1.43 -13.54 19.77
N VAL A 71 1.18 -12.67 18.79
CA VAL A 71 1.87 -11.39 18.62
C VAL A 71 0.86 -10.26 18.76
N PRO A 72 1.00 -9.37 19.75
CA PRO A 72 0.14 -8.20 19.89
C PRO A 72 0.16 -7.33 18.63
N GLY A 73 -1.02 -6.90 18.18
CA GLY A 73 -1.17 -6.05 17.00
C GLY A 73 -1.12 -6.77 15.65
N LEU A 74 -0.67 -8.04 15.60
CA LEU A 74 -0.73 -8.84 14.39
C LEU A 74 -2.19 -9.15 14.03
N LEU A 75 -2.57 -8.83 12.79
CA LEU A 75 -3.92 -9.07 12.28
C LEU A 75 -4.09 -10.52 11.84
N THR A 76 -5.21 -11.13 12.26
CA THR A 76 -5.68 -12.39 11.70
C THR A 76 -6.36 -12.12 10.35
N PRO A 77 -5.92 -12.75 9.25
CA PRO A 77 -6.56 -12.58 7.95
C PRO A 77 -8.06 -12.85 8.05
N GLN A 78 -8.86 -11.85 7.68
CA GLN A 78 -10.30 -12.00 7.51
C GLN A 78 -10.63 -12.26 6.04
N PRO A 79 -11.75 -12.93 5.72
CA PRO A 79 -12.23 -12.99 4.34
C PRO A 79 -12.64 -11.58 3.84
N PRO A 80 -12.49 -11.31 2.53
CA PRO A 80 -12.99 -10.08 1.92
C PRO A 80 -14.50 -9.89 2.16
N ARG A 81 -14.95 -8.64 2.22
CA ARG A 81 -16.36 -8.29 2.45
C ARG A 81 -17.09 -8.18 1.11
N THR A 82 -17.52 -9.31 0.57
CA THR A 82 -18.26 -9.36 -0.72
C THR A 82 -19.77 -9.15 -0.58
N GLY A 83 -20.26 -8.89 0.63
CA GLY A 83 -21.68 -8.61 0.87
C GLY A 83 -22.09 -7.19 0.44
N PRO A 84 -23.40 -6.92 0.33
CA PRO A 84 -23.90 -5.60 -0.04
C PRO A 84 -23.44 -4.53 0.95
N ALA A 85 -23.17 -3.32 0.44
CA ALA A 85 -22.81 -2.19 1.28
C ALA A 85 -23.96 -1.87 2.26
N GLY A 86 -23.61 -1.34 3.43
CA GLY A 86 -24.60 -0.93 4.45
C GLY A 86 -25.25 -2.06 5.26
N ARG A 87 -24.95 -3.34 5.00
CA ARG A 87 -25.59 -4.49 5.70
C ARG A 87 -25.48 -4.48 7.24
N HIS A 88 -24.54 -3.71 7.78
CA HIS A 88 -24.24 -3.65 9.21
C HIS A 88 -24.94 -2.49 9.92
N THR A 89 -25.75 -1.72 9.19
CA THR A 89 -26.28 -0.43 9.63
C THR A 89 -27.80 -0.43 9.38
N PRO A 90 -28.64 -0.08 10.38
CA PRO A 90 -30.08 0.09 10.17
C PRO A 90 -30.44 1.41 9.46
N GLU A 91 -29.49 2.35 9.33
CA GLU A 91 -29.67 3.67 8.72
C GLU A 91 -29.99 3.54 7.23
N THR A 92 -31.21 3.91 6.87
CA THR A 92 -31.72 3.81 5.50
C THR A 92 -31.18 4.89 4.57
N ASP A 93 -30.72 6.01 5.13
CA ASP A 93 -30.21 7.19 4.44
C ASP A 93 -28.68 7.18 4.26
N LEU A 94 -27.97 6.11 4.65
CA LEU A 94 -26.52 6.00 4.52
C LEU A 94 -26.02 6.37 3.12
N PHE A 95 -26.76 5.98 2.09
CA PHE A 95 -26.40 6.20 0.69
C PHE A 95 -26.80 7.56 0.13
N ASP A 96 -27.48 8.40 0.91
CA ASP A 96 -27.86 9.76 0.52
C ASP A 96 -26.70 10.75 0.75
N TYR A 97 -25.75 10.37 1.60
CA TYR A 97 -24.54 11.15 1.82
C TYR A 97 -23.56 11.10 0.64
N GLY A 98 -22.81 12.18 0.49
CA GLY A 98 -21.72 12.27 -0.47
C GLY A 98 -20.45 11.58 0.05
N LEU A 99 -19.74 10.87 -0.84
CA LEU A 99 -18.46 10.24 -0.56
C LEU A 99 -17.33 11.00 -1.26
N PRO A 100 -16.55 11.86 -0.57
CA PRO A 100 -15.51 12.63 -1.23
C PRO A 100 -14.33 11.76 -1.68
N ARG A 101 -14.09 10.63 -1.00
CA ARG A 101 -12.85 9.85 -1.15
C ARG A 101 -13.11 8.38 -0.92
N LEU A 102 -12.54 7.53 -1.77
CA LEU A 102 -12.50 6.08 -1.60
C LEU A 102 -11.08 5.59 -1.84
N LEU A 103 -10.61 4.61 -1.07
CA LEU A 103 -9.32 3.96 -1.29
C LEU A 103 -9.53 2.49 -1.64
N VAL A 104 -9.05 2.09 -2.82
CA VAL A 104 -9.04 0.70 -3.31
C VAL A 104 -7.62 0.16 -3.19
N CYS A 105 -7.42 -0.89 -2.40
CA CYS A 105 -6.13 -1.55 -2.21
C CYS A 105 -6.05 -2.83 -3.05
N GLN A 106 -4.93 -3.07 -3.73
CA GLN A 106 -4.68 -4.33 -4.41
C GLN A 106 -4.68 -5.51 -3.43
N SER A 107 -4.01 -5.34 -2.28
CA SER A 107 -3.93 -6.34 -1.21
C SER A 107 -5.07 -6.18 -0.21
N ASP A 108 -5.83 -7.26 0.03
CA ASP A 108 -6.85 -7.30 1.09
C ASP A 108 -6.22 -7.21 2.50
N ALA A 109 -5.03 -7.79 2.70
CA ALA A 109 -4.33 -7.65 3.97
C ALA A 109 -3.97 -6.18 4.27
N VAL A 110 -3.57 -5.41 3.25
CA VAL A 110 -3.34 -3.97 3.39
C VAL A 110 -4.65 -3.23 3.67
N ALA A 111 -5.74 -3.54 2.97
CA ALA A 111 -7.04 -2.95 3.24
C ALA A 111 -7.49 -3.20 4.70
N GLN A 112 -7.36 -4.44 5.18
CA GLN A 112 -7.63 -4.81 6.57
C GLN A 112 -6.75 -4.01 7.55
N MET A 113 -5.47 -3.87 7.25
CA MET A 113 -4.54 -3.10 8.10
C MET A 113 -4.92 -1.63 8.18
N LEU A 114 -5.25 -0.99 7.05
CA LEU A 114 -5.69 0.41 7.05
C LEU A 114 -7.00 0.60 7.81
N ARG A 115 -7.97 -0.32 7.65
CA ARG A 115 -9.23 -0.32 8.41
C ARG A 115 -9.00 -0.50 9.91
N ALA A 116 -8.12 -1.43 10.29
CA ALA A 116 -7.80 -1.72 11.69
C ALA A 116 -7.05 -0.58 12.39
N ASN A 117 -6.44 0.33 11.63
CA ASN A 117 -5.82 1.55 12.13
C ASN A 117 -6.66 2.80 11.78
N ALA A 118 -7.99 2.66 11.76
CA ALA A 118 -8.96 3.77 11.69
C ALA A 118 -8.87 4.72 10.48
N VAL A 119 -8.17 4.35 9.39
CA VAL A 119 -8.08 5.18 8.17
C VAL A 119 -9.45 5.63 7.62
N PRO A 120 -10.49 4.76 7.57
CA PRO A 120 -11.82 5.18 7.12
C PRO A 120 -12.40 6.37 7.86
N ILE A 121 -12.26 6.36 9.19
CA ILE A 121 -12.81 7.38 10.07
C ILE A 121 -11.93 8.62 10.02
N GLU A 122 -10.63 8.47 10.28
CA GLU A 122 -9.73 9.59 10.41
C GLU A 122 -9.61 10.39 9.10
N SER A 123 -9.67 9.74 7.94
CA SER A 123 -9.53 10.41 6.64
C SER A 123 -10.83 10.64 5.89
N ALA A 124 -11.98 10.25 6.47
CA ALA A 124 -13.26 10.18 5.76
C ALA A 124 -13.08 9.49 4.40
N CYS A 125 -12.41 8.33 4.42
CA CYS A 125 -11.94 7.62 3.24
C CYS A 125 -12.11 6.12 3.44
N PRO A 126 -13.32 5.58 3.17
CA PRO A 126 -13.56 4.15 3.18
C PRO A 126 -12.50 3.40 2.37
N VAL A 127 -12.14 2.22 2.88
CA VAL A 127 -11.08 1.39 2.32
C VAL A 127 -11.67 0.05 1.93
N VAL A 128 -11.48 -0.32 0.67
CA VAL A 128 -11.87 -1.60 0.08
C VAL A 128 -10.66 -2.26 -0.58
N SER A 129 -10.72 -3.57 -0.78
CA SER A 129 -9.70 -4.33 -1.48
C SER A 129 -10.15 -4.69 -2.91
N ALA A 130 -9.21 -5.16 -3.73
CA ALA A 130 -9.49 -5.69 -5.06
C ALA A 130 -10.48 -6.85 -5.03
N ALA A 131 -10.50 -7.65 -3.95
CA ALA A 131 -11.41 -8.77 -3.78
C ALA A 131 -12.85 -8.34 -3.41
N GLU A 132 -13.06 -7.05 -3.12
CA GLU A 132 -14.36 -6.44 -2.85
C GLU A 132 -14.89 -5.69 -4.10
N LEU A 133 -14.26 -5.87 -5.27
CA LEU A 133 -14.73 -5.31 -6.54
C LEU A 133 -15.62 -6.34 -7.29
N PRO A 134 -16.60 -5.90 -8.09
CA PRO A 134 -17.01 -4.51 -8.34
C PRO A 134 -17.59 -3.83 -7.09
N LEU A 135 -17.52 -2.49 -7.03
CA LEU A 135 -18.18 -1.75 -5.95
C LEU A 135 -19.71 -1.85 -6.07
N ASP A 136 -20.39 -1.82 -4.92
CA ASP A 136 -21.84 -1.65 -4.86
C ASP A 136 -22.23 -0.34 -5.60
N PRO A 137 -23.18 -0.38 -6.56
CA PRO A 137 -23.57 0.81 -7.33
C PRO A 137 -24.04 1.98 -6.46
N ARG A 138 -24.57 1.71 -5.26
CA ARG A 138 -24.96 2.78 -4.33
C ARG A 138 -23.75 3.54 -3.79
N VAL A 139 -22.60 2.87 -3.63
CA VAL A 139 -21.34 3.51 -3.24
C VAL A 139 -20.79 4.36 -4.38
N THR A 140 -20.85 3.89 -5.62
CA THR A 140 -20.42 4.70 -6.76
C THR A 140 -21.31 5.93 -6.95
N ALA A 141 -22.63 5.81 -6.72
CA ALA A 141 -23.54 6.95 -6.70
C ALA A 141 -23.19 7.99 -5.61
N MET A 142 -22.72 7.57 -4.43
CA MET A 142 -22.24 8.52 -3.40
C MET A 142 -21.03 9.35 -3.87
N LEU A 143 -20.14 8.78 -4.69
CA LEU A 143 -18.99 9.51 -5.25
C LEU A 143 -19.44 10.62 -6.21
N ALA A 144 -20.49 10.37 -7.00
CA ALA A 144 -21.02 11.34 -7.97
C ALA A 144 -21.66 12.57 -7.30
N ARG A 145 -22.11 12.44 -6.04
CA ARG A 145 -22.75 13.52 -5.28
C ARG A 145 -21.77 14.58 -4.77
N VAL A 146 -20.47 14.33 -4.84
CA VAL A 146 -19.44 15.25 -4.32
C VAL A 146 -18.57 15.74 -5.45
N GLU A 147 -18.53 17.07 -5.62
CA GLU A 147 -17.58 17.69 -6.53
C GLU A 147 -16.13 17.31 -6.16
N ARG A 148 -15.33 17.00 -7.19
CA ARG A 148 -13.90 16.67 -7.06
C ARG A 148 -13.62 15.40 -6.24
N SER A 149 -14.60 14.52 -6.10
CA SER A 149 -14.42 13.21 -5.48
C SER A 149 -13.31 12.40 -6.17
N ALA A 150 -12.71 11.48 -5.42
CA ALA A 150 -11.59 10.68 -5.92
C ALA A 150 -11.62 9.24 -5.42
N VAL A 151 -11.34 8.32 -6.34
CA VAL A 151 -10.99 6.93 -6.07
C VAL A 151 -9.47 6.81 -6.12
N TYR A 152 -8.86 6.59 -4.97
CA TYR A 152 -7.44 6.35 -4.83
C TYR A 152 -7.14 4.86 -4.98
N VAL A 153 -6.06 4.53 -5.71
CA VAL A 153 -5.71 3.12 -5.97
C VAL A 153 -4.31 2.80 -5.43
N LEU A 154 -4.24 2.00 -4.37
CA LEU A 154 -2.99 1.56 -3.75
C LEU A 154 -2.61 0.18 -4.26
N HIS A 155 -1.46 0.08 -4.92
CA HIS A 155 -0.95 -1.15 -5.53
C HIS A 155 0.53 -1.36 -5.25
N ASP A 156 1.00 -2.58 -5.49
CA ASP A 156 2.39 -2.98 -5.35
C ASP A 156 3.27 -2.39 -6.46
N ALA A 157 4.59 -2.33 -6.20
CA ALA A 157 5.58 -2.07 -7.25
C ALA A 157 5.78 -3.35 -8.05
N SER A 158 4.84 -3.65 -8.93
CA SER A 158 4.82 -4.83 -9.80
C SER A 158 4.17 -4.49 -11.14
N ALA A 159 4.39 -5.32 -12.16
CA ALA A 159 3.73 -5.13 -13.46
C ALA A 159 2.20 -5.18 -13.30
N GLU A 160 1.70 -6.15 -12.52
CA GLU A 160 0.28 -6.23 -12.20
C GLU A 160 -0.24 -5.00 -11.43
N GLY A 161 0.55 -4.48 -10.50
CA GLY A 161 0.20 -3.27 -9.76
C GLY A 161 0.07 -2.06 -10.68
N HIS A 162 0.95 -1.94 -11.68
CA HIS A 162 0.85 -0.88 -12.68
C HIS A 162 -0.44 -0.95 -13.52
N ASP A 163 -0.92 -2.14 -13.82
CA ASP A 163 -2.18 -2.33 -14.56
C ASP A 163 -3.43 -2.22 -13.67
N PHE A 164 -3.25 -2.23 -12.34
CA PHE A 164 -4.35 -2.28 -11.39
C PHE A 164 -5.32 -1.09 -11.47
N PRO A 165 -4.89 0.18 -11.63
CA PRO A 165 -5.83 1.29 -11.83
C PRO A 165 -6.76 1.07 -13.03
N SER A 166 -6.23 0.62 -14.18
CA SER A 166 -7.04 0.31 -15.35
C SER A 166 -8.02 -0.84 -15.10
N ARG A 167 -7.60 -1.87 -14.35
CA ARG A 167 -8.50 -2.93 -13.89
C ARG A 167 -9.61 -2.42 -12.99
N VAL A 168 -9.33 -1.50 -12.07
CA VAL A 168 -10.34 -0.89 -11.20
C VAL A 168 -11.38 -0.14 -12.04
N ALA A 169 -10.93 0.65 -13.02
CA ALA A 169 -11.81 1.36 -13.94
C ALA A 169 -12.67 0.41 -14.81
N ALA A 170 -12.12 -0.74 -15.21
CA ALA A 170 -12.84 -1.72 -16.02
C ALA A 170 -13.84 -2.56 -15.21
N LEU A 171 -13.55 -2.82 -13.93
CA LEU A 171 -14.39 -3.64 -13.06
C LEU A 171 -15.47 -2.81 -12.35
N THR A 172 -15.29 -1.52 -12.19
CA THR A 172 -16.18 -0.66 -11.42
C THR A 172 -16.68 0.49 -12.28
N ASP A 173 -17.98 0.71 -12.29
CA ASP A 173 -18.58 1.86 -12.95
C ASP A 173 -18.28 3.13 -12.15
N ILE A 174 -17.16 3.77 -12.49
CA ILE A 174 -16.72 5.02 -11.87
C ILE A 174 -17.44 6.17 -12.59
N PRO A 175 -18.29 6.96 -11.89
CA PRO A 175 -19.05 8.01 -12.53
C PRO A 175 -18.15 9.08 -13.18
N ASP A 176 -18.68 9.72 -14.23
CA ASP A 176 -18.03 10.84 -14.88
C ASP A 176 -17.70 11.96 -13.88
N GLY A 177 -16.51 12.55 -14.03
CA GLY A 177 -16.00 13.59 -13.13
C GLY A 177 -15.34 13.09 -11.84
N VAL A 178 -15.50 11.81 -11.47
CA VAL A 178 -14.78 11.20 -10.35
C VAL A 178 -13.33 10.90 -10.78
N ARG A 179 -12.36 11.37 -9.99
CA ARG A 179 -10.94 11.19 -10.32
C ARG A 179 -10.44 9.82 -9.88
N LEU A 180 -9.90 9.04 -10.80
CA LEU A 180 -9.12 7.85 -10.46
C LEU A 180 -7.64 8.22 -10.27
N VAL A 181 -7.13 8.07 -9.05
CA VAL A 181 -5.79 8.55 -8.65
C VAL A 181 -4.90 7.37 -8.21
N PRO A 182 -3.92 6.95 -9.02
CA PRO A 182 -2.96 5.93 -8.61
C PRO A 182 -2.08 6.42 -7.45
N LEU A 183 -2.12 5.72 -6.32
CA LEU A 183 -1.29 5.92 -5.12
C LEU A 183 -0.30 4.79 -4.85
N GLY A 184 -0.16 3.84 -5.79
CA GLY A 184 0.67 2.66 -5.58
C GLY A 184 2.16 2.93 -5.39
N LEU A 185 2.84 1.94 -4.83
CA LEU A 185 4.28 1.92 -4.71
C LEU A 185 4.89 1.75 -6.10
N ARG A 186 5.81 2.63 -6.45
CA ARG A 186 6.58 2.56 -7.70
C ARG A 186 7.92 1.92 -7.50
N ALA A 187 8.50 1.34 -8.55
CA ALA A 187 9.81 0.71 -8.46
C ALA A 187 10.89 1.72 -8.03
N ASN A 188 10.82 2.96 -8.54
CA ASN A 188 11.76 4.02 -8.17
C ASN A 188 11.62 4.44 -6.69
N GLN A 189 10.39 4.46 -6.16
CA GLN A 189 10.09 4.77 -4.76
C GLN A 189 10.54 3.63 -3.86
N ALA A 190 10.26 2.39 -4.25
CA ALA A 190 10.77 1.18 -3.61
C ALA A 190 12.30 1.23 -3.47
N ALA A 191 13.00 1.64 -4.52
CA ALA A 191 14.46 1.80 -4.51
C ALA A 191 14.95 2.91 -3.57
N ARG A 192 14.26 4.06 -3.50
CA ARG A 192 14.61 5.16 -2.58
C ARG A 192 14.34 4.82 -1.11
N LEU A 193 13.35 3.97 -0.86
CA LEU A 193 12.97 3.46 0.45
C LEU A 193 13.79 2.22 0.87
N HIS A 194 14.69 1.73 0.01
CA HIS A 194 15.45 0.50 0.20
C HIS A 194 14.58 -0.70 0.57
N VAL A 195 13.38 -0.79 0.00
CA VAL A 195 12.49 -1.91 0.28
C VAL A 195 13.06 -3.21 -0.28
N PHE A 196 12.66 -4.31 0.35
CA PHE A 196 13.00 -5.63 -0.17
C PHE A 196 12.11 -5.97 -1.36
N HIS A 197 12.69 -6.60 -2.35
CA HIS A 197 12.00 -7.10 -3.53
C HIS A 197 12.07 -8.62 -3.57
N HIS A 198 11.08 -9.19 -4.24
CA HIS A 198 11.05 -10.56 -4.69
C HIS A 198 11.32 -10.61 -6.19
N ARG A 199 11.54 -11.83 -6.70
CA ARG A 199 11.53 -12.11 -8.13
C ARG A 199 10.37 -13.05 -8.41
N GLY A 200 9.58 -12.71 -9.40
CA GLY A 200 8.51 -13.53 -9.96
C GLY A 200 8.71 -13.65 -11.47
N GLU A 201 7.64 -14.07 -12.13
CA GLU A 201 7.58 -14.14 -13.59
C GLU A 201 7.70 -12.74 -14.21
N ALA A 202 8.53 -12.62 -15.24
CA ALA A 202 8.61 -11.38 -16.01
C ALA A 202 7.35 -11.24 -16.86
N ARG A 203 6.67 -10.10 -16.74
CA ARG A 203 5.48 -9.77 -17.54
C ARG A 203 5.78 -8.61 -18.49
N PRO A 204 5.07 -8.50 -19.61
CA PRO A 204 5.09 -7.29 -20.42
C PRO A 204 4.74 -6.06 -19.57
N VAL A 205 5.41 -4.95 -19.83
CA VAL A 205 5.24 -3.71 -19.06
C VAL A 205 4.97 -2.59 -20.05
N ALA A 206 4.02 -1.70 -19.70
CA ALA A 206 3.62 -0.58 -20.54
C ALA A 206 4.83 0.26 -20.99
N SER A 207 4.79 0.70 -22.26
CA SER A 207 5.89 1.44 -22.87
C SER A 207 5.99 2.90 -22.43
N GLU A 208 5.11 3.34 -21.55
CA GLU A 208 5.08 4.71 -21.02
C GLU A 208 5.83 4.84 -19.70
N LEU A 209 6.23 3.71 -19.08
CA LEU A 209 7.01 3.73 -17.86
C LEU A 209 8.42 4.28 -18.10
N ASP A 210 8.94 4.94 -17.07
CA ASP A 210 10.33 5.37 -17.03
C ASP A 210 11.27 4.19 -17.37
N PRO A 211 12.35 4.41 -18.16
CA PRO A 211 13.24 3.35 -18.60
C PRO A 211 13.82 2.52 -17.45
N TRP A 212 14.13 3.15 -16.32
CA TRP A 212 14.67 2.45 -15.16
C TRP A 212 13.60 1.54 -14.52
N GLU A 213 12.37 2.04 -14.37
CA GLU A 213 11.26 1.26 -13.79
C GLU A 213 10.92 0.06 -14.67
N ARG A 214 10.85 0.28 -15.99
CA ARG A 214 10.62 -0.80 -16.95
C ARG A 214 11.72 -1.85 -16.90
N ALA A 215 12.99 -1.43 -16.89
CA ALA A 215 14.11 -2.36 -16.81
C ALA A 215 14.13 -3.12 -15.46
N TRP A 216 13.62 -2.51 -14.39
CA TRP A 216 13.51 -3.16 -13.09
C TRP A 216 12.42 -4.24 -13.11
N LEU A 217 11.23 -3.92 -13.65
CA LEU A 217 10.09 -4.84 -13.78
C LEU A 217 10.36 -5.97 -14.80
N ALA A 218 11.02 -5.67 -15.91
CA ALA A 218 11.41 -6.66 -16.93
C ALA A 218 12.35 -7.75 -16.38
N ARG A 219 13.02 -7.50 -15.24
CA ARG A 219 13.81 -8.51 -14.52
C ARG A 219 12.97 -9.38 -13.59
N GLY A 220 11.64 -9.34 -13.73
CA GLY A 220 10.68 -10.04 -12.87
C GLY A 220 10.68 -9.54 -11.43
N ARG A 221 11.23 -8.35 -11.15
CA ARG A 221 11.29 -7.84 -9.78
C ARG A 221 9.95 -7.25 -9.39
N TYR A 222 9.56 -7.46 -8.14
CA TYR A 222 8.41 -6.79 -7.55
C TYR A 222 8.62 -6.51 -6.05
N ALA A 223 7.95 -5.48 -5.54
CA ALA A 223 7.95 -5.16 -4.12
C ALA A 223 6.53 -4.87 -3.65
N GLU A 224 6.13 -5.55 -2.58
CA GLU A 224 4.82 -5.44 -1.95
C GLU A 224 4.70 -4.12 -1.18
N VAL A 225 3.51 -3.53 -1.10
CA VAL A 225 3.22 -2.38 -0.23
C VAL A 225 3.49 -2.73 1.23
N GLU A 226 3.29 -3.99 1.63
CA GLU A 226 3.63 -4.53 2.94
C GLU A 226 5.14 -4.44 3.25
N ALA A 227 5.99 -4.27 2.23
CA ALA A 227 7.41 -3.96 2.39
C ALA A 227 7.68 -2.50 2.77
N VAL A 228 6.64 -1.71 3.02
CA VAL A 228 6.71 -0.39 3.68
C VAL A 228 6.29 -0.54 5.15
N ARG A 229 6.94 0.18 6.06
CA ARG A 229 6.60 0.14 7.49
C ARG A 229 5.16 0.64 7.72
N PRO A 230 4.36 0.02 8.60
CA PRO A 230 2.96 0.41 8.84
C PRO A 230 2.79 1.91 9.12
N ALA A 231 3.59 2.46 10.04
CA ALA A 231 3.55 3.89 10.38
C ALA A 231 3.83 4.81 9.18
N SER A 232 4.80 4.44 8.33
CA SER A 232 5.14 5.21 7.13
C SER A 232 4.05 5.11 6.06
N LEU A 233 3.43 3.93 5.93
CA LEU A 233 2.32 3.69 5.03
C LEU A 233 1.09 4.49 5.46
N LEU A 234 0.65 4.37 6.71
CA LEU A 234 -0.46 5.14 7.28
C LEU A 234 -0.26 6.65 7.08
N ARG A 235 0.88 7.19 7.53
CA ARG A 235 1.21 8.61 7.36
C ARG A 235 1.14 9.07 5.91
N THR A 236 1.57 8.21 4.98
CA THR A 236 1.54 8.55 3.56
C THR A 236 0.12 8.47 3.01
N VAL A 237 -0.63 7.43 3.33
CA VAL A 237 -2.05 7.31 2.94
C VAL A 237 -2.84 8.52 3.44
N HIS A 238 -2.80 8.84 4.76
CA HIS A 238 -3.49 10.02 5.31
C HIS A 238 -3.10 11.31 4.58
N ARG A 239 -1.81 11.56 4.36
CA ARG A 239 -1.33 12.77 3.68
C ARG A 239 -1.91 12.89 2.27
N LEU A 240 -1.92 11.78 1.53
CA LEU A 240 -2.24 11.79 0.11
C LEU A 240 -3.73 11.79 -0.17
N VAL A 241 -4.51 11.00 0.57
CA VAL A 241 -5.97 11.04 0.43
C VAL A 241 -6.52 12.38 0.92
N ARG A 242 -5.84 13.06 1.86
CA ARG A 242 -6.22 14.40 2.29
C ARG A 242 -5.75 15.53 1.36
N ASP A 243 -5.10 15.20 0.24
CA ASP A 243 -4.45 16.14 -0.71
C ASP A 243 -3.53 17.16 -0.01
N VAL A 244 -2.88 16.75 1.09
CA VAL A 244 -1.89 17.57 1.80
C VAL A 244 -0.59 17.52 1.01
N ARG A 245 -0.47 18.41 0.02
CA ARG A 245 0.77 18.57 -0.77
C ARG A 245 1.82 19.29 0.06
N ARG A 246 3.02 18.70 0.16
CA ARG A 246 4.19 19.47 0.64
C ARG A 246 4.61 20.44 -0.47
N PRO A 247 4.89 21.72 -0.18
CA PRO A 247 5.54 22.58 -1.16
C PRO A 247 6.89 21.95 -1.56
N PRO A 248 7.22 21.90 -2.86
CA PRO A 248 8.49 21.32 -3.32
C PRO A 248 9.66 22.10 -2.71
N ARG A 249 10.56 21.41 -2.02
CA ARG A 249 11.84 21.97 -1.56
C ARG A 249 12.84 21.87 -2.70
N THR A 250 12.74 22.74 -3.71
CA THR A 250 13.77 23.31 -4.60
C THR A 250 13.15 23.74 -5.94
N VAL A 251 13.48 24.96 -6.41
CA VAL A 251 12.78 25.71 -7.47
C VAL A 251 13.49 25.65 -8.85
N VAL A 252 14.53 24.82 -9.06
CA VAL A 252 15.41 25.00 -10.24
C VAL A 252 15.42 23.83 -11.26
N GLY A 253 14.53 22.83 -11.15
CA GLY A 253 14.64 21.62 -12.00
C GLY A 253 13.44 21.22 -12.88
N GLU A 254 12.22 21.69 -12.62
CA GLU A 254 11.00 20.98 -13.07
C GLU A 254 10.16 21.70 -14.13
N TRP A 255 10.74 22.55 -14.97
CA TRP A 255 9.99 23.26 -16.02
C TRP A 255 9.68 22.44 -17.28
N ARG A 256 9.97 21.13 -17.34
CA ARG A 256 9.73 20.34 -18.57
C ARG A 256 9.02 19.00 -18.45
N ARG A 257 8.31 18.67 -17.35
CA ARG A 257 7.61 17.35 -17.31
C ARG A 257 6.30 17.25 -16.51
N ALA A 258 5.67 18.36 -16.17
CA ALA A 258 4.40 18.34 -15.45
C ALA A 258 3.22 18.62 -16.39
N ARG A 259 2.73 17.61 -17.16
CA ARG A 259 1.39 17.73 -17.78
C ARG A 259 0.50 16.48 -17.89
N THR A 260 0.89 15.27 -17.49
CA THR A 260 -0.06 14.12 -17.57
C THR A 260 0.06 13.05 -16.49
N THR A 261 0.92 13.20 -15.47
CA THR A 261 1.18 12.11 -14.53
C THR A 261 1.30 12.63 -13.10
N GLY A 262 0.19 12.55 -12.34
CA GLY A 262 0.14 12.91 -10.93
C GLY A 262 0.83 11.85 -10.06
N PHE A 263 2.16 11.81 -10.07
CA PHE A 263 2.93 10.78 -9.38
C PHE A 263 3.48 11.29 -8.05
N LEU A 264 3.37 10.45 -7.01
CA LEU A 264 3.65 10.79 -5.61
C LEU A 264 5.13 11.03 -5.27
N THR A 265 5.35 11.90 -4.29
CA THR A 265 6.59 11.97 -3.49
C THR A 265 6.38 11.30 -2.12
N TRP A 266 7.10 10.21 -1.86
CA TRP A 266 7.12 9.55 -0.54
C TRP A 266 8.05 10.31 0.42
N PRO A 267 7.75 10.37 1.74
CA PRO A 267 8.59 11.06 2.68
C PRO A 267 9.90 10.28 2.88
N ALA A 268 11.03 10.98 2.88
CA ALA A 268 12.20 10.52 3.61
C ALA A 268 11.82 10.45 5.10
N ALA A 269 12.19 9.35 5.75
CA ALA A 269 11.81 9.05 7.13
C ALA A 269 12.19 10.19 8.09
#